data_AF-A0A442T4N5-F1
#
_entry.id   AF-A0A442T4N5-F1
#
_cell.length_a   1.000
_cell.length_b   1.000
_cell.length_c   1.000
_cell.angle_alpha   90.00
_cell.angle_beta   90.00
_cell.angle_gamma   90.00
#
_symmetry.space_group_name_H-M   'P 1'
#
loop_
_entity.id
_entity.type
_entity.pdbx_description
1 polymer ?
#
loop_
_entity_poly.entity_id
_entity_poly.type
_entity_poly.pdbx_seq_one_letter_code
_entity_poly.pdbx_strand_id
1 'polypeptide(L)'
;AHKDPDALVNLIISRRITTAHFVPSMLVSFMDTNGVDRCTSLKRLVCSGEALPASLAQKVQRVLPWTGLHNLYGPTEAAIDVTAWTCPADFDGSVVPIGR
;
A
#
# COMPACT_ATOMS: atom_id res chain seq x y z
N ALA A 1 -15.56 5.11 -13.66
CA ALA A 1 -14.34 5.91 -13.87
C ALA A 1 -13.13 5.03 -13.59
N HIS A 2 -12.59 4.41 -14.62
CA HIS A 2 -11.40 3.56 -14.50
C HIS A 2 -10.22 4.49 -14.19
N LYS A 3 -9.67 4.38 -12.97
CA LYS A 3 -8.72 5.34 -12.40
C LYS A 3 -7.40 5.25 -13.18
N ASP A 4 -7.07 6.32 -13.88
CA ASP A 4 -5.80 6.49 -14.58
C ASP A 4 -4.63 6.47 -13.56
N PRO A 5 -3.82 5.40 -13.54
CA PRO A 5 -2.72 5.27 -12.59
C PRO A 5 -1.63 6.33 -12.79
N ASP A 6 -1.40 6.76 -14.05
CA ASP A 6 -0.42 7.79 -14.38
C ASP A 6 -0.87 9.15 -13.83
N ALA A 7 -2.18 9.46 -13.94
CA ALA A 7 -2.75 10.64 -13.33
C ALA A 7 -2.60 10.63 -11.80
N LEU A 8 -2.72 9.46 -11.16
CA LEU A 8 -2.55 9.31 -9.73
C LEU A 8 -1.09 9.53 -9.29
N VAL A 9 -0.11 8.99 -10.01
CA VAL A 9 1.31 9.22 -9.76
C VAL A 9 1.63 10.72 -9.86
N ASN A 10 1.17 11.36 -10.94
CA ASN A 10 1.35 12.81 -11.14
C ASN A 10 0.69 13.63 -10.03
N LEU A 11 -0.48 13.21 -9.55
CA LEU A 11 -1.16 13.87 -8.44
C LEU A 11 -0.37 13.73 -7.13
N ILE A 12 0.13 12.53 -6.82
CA ILE A 12 0.94 12.27 -5.62
C ILE A 12 2.19 13.14 -5.62
N ILE A 13 2.88 13.22 -6.76
CA ILE A 13 4.10 14.02 -6.91
C ILE A 13 3.78 15.52 -6.81
N SER A 14 2.81 16.01 -7.58
CA SER A 14 2.49 17.44 -7.65
C SER A 14 1.91 17.99 -6.33
N ARG A 15 1.12 17.20 -5.61
CA ARG A 15 0.53 17.58 -4.32
C ARG A 15 1.33 17.12 -3.11
N ARG A 16 2.46 16.44 -3.32
CA ARG A 16 3.33 15.89 -2.27
C ARG A 16 2.54 15.07 -1.25
N ILE A 17 1.66 14.19 -1.73
CA ILE A 17 0.83 13.34 -0.88
C ILE A 17 1.73 12.48 0.01
N THR A 18 1.40 12.44 1.30
CA THR A 18 2.18 11.71 2.32
C THR A 18 1.52 10.40 2.76
N THR A 19 0.20 10.29 2.60
CA THR A 19 -0.57 9.11 2.99
C THR A 19 -1.54 8.75 1.86
N ALA A 20 -1.55 7.48 1.46
CA ALA A 20 -2.51 6.95 0.49
C ALA A 20 -3.12 5.64 0.99
N HIS A 21 -4.35 5.38 0.56
CA HIS A 21 -5.10 4.17 0.89
C HIS A 21 -5.55 3.46 -0.39
N PHE A 22 -5.29 2.16 -0.46
CA PHE A 22 -5.58 1.33 -1.62
C PHE A 22 -6.22 0.01 -1.19
N VAL A 23 -7.06 -0.56 -2.06
CA VAL A 23 -7.30 -2.00 -2.05
C VAL A 23 -6.13 -2.70 -2.74
N PRO A 24 -5.71 -3.92 -2.31
CA PRO A 24 -4.59 -4.64 -2.90
C PRO A 24 -4.61 -4.73 -4.42
N SER A 25 -5.76 -5.05 -5.04
CA SER A 25 -5.94 -5.05 -6.49
C SER A 25 -5.54 -3.73 -7.18
N MET A 26 -5.92 -2.59 -6.60
CA MET A 26 -5.57 -1.26 -7.11
C MET A 26 -4.10 -0.91 -6.85
N LEU A 27 -3.55 -1.37 -5.72
CA LEU A 27 -2.13 -1.19 -5.42
C LEU A 27 -1.26 -1.93 -6.44
N VAL A 28 -1.66 -3.12 -6.91
CA VAL A 28 -0.94 -3.82 -8.00
C VAL A 28 -0.82 -2.92 -9.23
N SER A 29 -1.94 -2.40 -9.74
CA SER A 29 -1.94 -1.53 -10.91
C SER A 29 -1.12 -0.25 -10.68
N PHE A 30 -1.22 0.35 -9.49
CA PHE A 30 -0.40 1.51 -9.14
C PHE A 30 1.09 1.16 -9.17
N MET A 31 1.51 0.05 -8.57
CA MET A 31 2.91 -0.38 -8.54
C MET A 31 3.46 -0.85 -9.91
N ASP A 32 2.59 -1.09 -10.89
CA ASP A 32 2.95 -1.36 -12.29
C ASP A 32 3.08 -0.08 -13.14
N THR A 33 2.72 1.07 -12.58
CA THR A 33 2.77 2.36 -13.26
C THR A 33 4.19 2.92 -13.28
N ASN A 34 4.56 3.59 -14.38
CA ASN A 34 5.88 4.21 -14.48
C ASN A 34 6.00 5.43 -13.56
N GLY A 35 7.16 5.59 -12.92
CA GLY A 35 7.47 6.76 -12.08
C GLY A 35 6.91 6.69 -10.66
N VAL A 36 6.40 5.54 -10.21
CA VAL A 36 5.99 5.33 -8.81
C VAL A 36 7.15 5.57 -7.84
N ASP A 37 8.36 5.17 -8.21
CA ASP A 37 9.61 5.43 -7.48
C ASP A 37 9.86 6.92 -7.23
N ARG A 38 9.24 7.81 -8.01
CA ARG A 38 9.35 9.27 -7.82
C ARG A 38 8.40 9.81 -6.75
N CYS A 39 7.49 9.00 -6.21
CA CYS A 39 6.57 9.34 -5.12
C CYS A 39 7.30 9.44 -3.76
N THR A 40 8.35 10.26 -3.70
CA THR A 40 9.24 10.42 -2.53
C THR A 40 8.58 11.08 -1.33
N SER A 41 7.45 11.77 -1.53
CA SER A 41 6.67 12.36 -0.43
C SER A 41 5.82 11.33 0.31
N LEU A 42 5.54 10.19 -0.31
CA LEU A 42 4.65 9.18 0.25
C LEU A 42 5.35 8.49 1.42
N LYS A 43 4.78 8.58 2.61
CA LYS A 43 5.34 8.03 3.85
C LYS A 43 4.52 6.84 4.37
N ARG A 44 3.24 6.81 4.06
CA ARG A 44 2.30 5.80 4.54
C ARG A 44 1.43 5.30 3.40
N LEU A 45 1.46 4.00 3.19
CA LEU A 45 0.54 3.30 2.29
C LEU A 45 -0.28 2.33 3.12
N VAL A 46 -1.59 2.53 3.09
CA VAL A 46 -2.54 1.67 3.79
C VAL A 46 -3.20 0.75 2.76
N CYS A 47 -3.27 -0.53 3.09
CA CYS A 47 -4.02 -1.52 2.34
C CYS A 47 -5.16 -2.09 3.20
N SER A 48 -6.37 -2.16 2.65
CA SER A 48 -7.47 -2.89 3.30
C SER A 48 -8.47 -3.42 2.27
N GLY A 49 -9.44 -4.22 2.72
CA GLY A 49 -10.56 -4.70 1.89
C GLY A 49 -10.30 -5.99 1.11
N GLU A 50 -9.05 -6.40 0.90
CA GLU A 50 -8.69 -7.69 0.31
C GLU A 50 -7.46 -8.27 1.02
N ALA A 51 -7.15 -9.55 0.78
CA ALA A 51 -5.91 -10.15 1.25
C ALA A 51 -4.70 -9.50 0.54
N LEU A 52 -3.74 -8.98 1.31
CA LEU A 52 -2.51 -8.40 0.78
C LEU A 52 -1.47 -9.51 0.51
N PRO A 53 -1.07 -9.76 -0.75
CA PRO A 53 -0.04 -10.75 -1.05
C PRO A 53 1.33 -10.29 -0.55
N ALA A 54 2.12 -11.21 0.02
CA ALA A 54 3.48 -10.91 0.49
C ALA A 54 4.39 -10.40 -0.63
N SER A 55 4.24 -10.91 -1.86
CA SER A 55 4.98 -10.46 -3.04
C SER A 55 4.72 -8.98 -3.38
N LEU A 56 3.47 -8.50 -3.20
CA LEU A 56 3.12 -7.10 -3.40
C LEU A 56 3.75 -6.23 -2.31
N ALA A 57 3.72 -6.68 -1.06
CA ALA A 57 4.38 -5.97 0.04
C ALA A 57 5.90 -5.83 -0.18
N GLN A 58 6.56 -6.90 -0.63
CA GLN A 58 7.99 -6.88 -0.99
C GLN A 58 8.27 -5.93 -2.16
N LYS A 59 7.39 -5.90 -3.17
CA LYS A 59 7.52 -4.97 -4.30
C LYS A 59 7.43 -3.51 -3.84
N VAL A 60 6.47 -3.18 -2.96
CA VAL A 60 6.35 -1.83 -2.38
C VAL A 60 7.63 -1.45 -1.62
N GLN A 61 8.14 -2.33 -0.76
CA GLN A 61 9.37 -2.04 0.00
C GLN A 61 10.58 -1.81 -0.92
N ARG A 62 10.67 -2.54 -2.04
CA ARG A 62 11.77 -2.39 -2.99
C ARG A 62 11.71 -1.08 -3.79
N VAL A 63 10.52 -0.71 -4.26
CA VAL A 63 10.31 0.47 -5.13
C VAL A 63 10.15 1.75 -4.32
N LEU A 64 9.58 1.66 -3.11
CA LEU A 64 9.30 2.76 -2.20
C LEU A 64 9.88 2.48 -0.81
N PRO A 65 11.21 2.39 -0.65
CA PRO A 65 11.84 1.97 0.61
C PRO A 65 11.61 2.95 1.77
N TRP A 66 11.21 4.19 1.49
CA TRP A 66 10.86 5.21 2.48
C TRP A 66 9.38 5.19 2.91
N THR A 67 8.55 4.34 2.28
CA THR A 67 7.11 4.26 2.57
C THR A 67 6.82 3.11 3.52
N GLY A 68 6.16 3.39 4.64
CA GLY A 68 5.60 2.37 5.53
C GLY A 68 4.33 1.76 4.93
N LEU A 69 4.33 0.44 4.70
CA LEU A 69 3.15 -0.30 4.26
C LEU A 69 2.41 -0.88 5.48
N HIS A 70 1.13 -0.56 5.58
CA HIS A 70 0.24 -1.01 6.64
C HIS A 70 -0.89 -1.82 6.04
N ASN A 71 -1.00 -3.09 6.43
CA ASN A 71 -2.16 -3.90 6.10
C ASN A 71 -3.17 -3.78 7.24
N LEU A 72 -4.29 -3.13 6.98
CA LEU A 72 -5.41 -3.03 7.91
C LEU A 72 -6.48 -4.04 7.52
N TYR A 73 -6.91 -4.83 8.48
CA TYR A 73 -7.97 -5.81 8.31
C TYR A 73 -9.11 -5.48 9.28
N GLY A 74 -10.28 -5.18 8.72
CA GLY A 74 -11.50 -4.93 9.48
C GLY A 74 -12.72 -5.34 8.65
N PRO A 75 -13.55 -6.30 9.08
CA PRO A 75 -14.89 -6.46 8.53
C PRO A 75 -15.71 -5.21 8.85
N THR A 76 -16.57 -4.80 7.93
CA THR A 76 -17.44 -3.60 8.03
C THR A 76 -18.33 -3.56 9.28
N GLU A 77 -18.58 -4.71 9.93
CA GLU A 77 -19.34 -4.85 11.17
C GLU A 77 -18.59 -4.46 12.45
N ALA A 78 -17.26 -4.24 12.38
CA ALA A 78 -16.43 -3.88 13.53
C ALA A 78 -15.63 -2.59 13.25
N ALA A 79 -16.27 -1.43 13.44
CA ALA A 79 -15.66 -0.10 13.59
C ALA A 79 -14.28 0.12 12.92
N ILE A 80 -14.30 0.17 11.60
CA ILE A 80 -13.33 0.81 10.69
C ILE A 80 -11.91 0.21 10.65
N ASP A 81 -11.18 -0.08 11.74
CA ASP A 81 -9.86 -0.73 11.68
C ASP A 81 -9.43 -1.27 13.07
N VAL A 82 -9.36 -2.59 13.25
CA VAL A 82 -9.12 -3.20 14.58
C VAL A 82 -7.70 -3.75 14.75
N THR A 83 -6.99 -4.10 13.66
CA THR A 83 -5.63 -4.63 13.72
C THR A 83 -4.72 -4.00 12.67
N ALA A 84 -3.51 -3.62 13.08
CA ALA A 84 -2.49 -3.07 12.21
C ALA A 84 -1.25 -3.96 12.27
N TRP A 85 -0.76 -4.40 11.11
CA TRP A 85 0.54 -5.05 11.00
C TRP A 85 1.52 -4.19 10.22
N THR A 86 2.68 -3.94 10.82
CA THR A 86 3.82 -3.29 10.17
C THR A 86 4.75 -4.38 9.67
N CYS A 87 4.97 -4.41 8.35
CA CYS A 87 5.82 -5.41 7.73
C CYS A 87 7.30 -5.23 8.13
N PRO A 88 7.93 -6.21 8.79
CA PRO A 88 9.37 -6.19 9.05
C PRO A 88 10.18 -6.31 7.76
N ALA A 89 11.37 -5.71 7.73
CA ALA A 89 12.26 -5.72 6.57
C ALA A 89 12.81 -7.12 6.22
N ASP A 90 12.71 -8.08 7.15
CA ASP A 90 13.23 -9.45 7.10
C ASP A 90 12.13 -10.53 7.03
N PHE A 91 10.89 -10.16 6.70
CA PHE A 91 9.78 -11.11 6.66
C PHE A 91 9.89 -12.14 5.52
N ASP A 92 9.90 -13.43 5.86
CA ASP A 92 10.02 -14.58 4.95
C ASP A 92 8.72 -15.39 4.74
N GLY A 93 7.59 -14.93 5.31
CA GLY A 93 6.31 -15.63 5.25
C GLY A 93 5.55 -15.47 3.93
N SER A 94 4.79 -16.50 3.55
CA SER A 94 3.98 -16.51 2.32
C SER A 94 2.71 -15.67 2.40
N VAL A 95 2.22 -15.38 3.62
CA VAL A 95 1.02 -14.58 3.88
C VAL A 95 1.31 -13.63 5.04
N VAL A 96 0.98 -12.35 4.85
CA VAL A 96 1.08 -11.32 5.89
C VAL A 96 0.07 -11.64 7.00
N PRO A 97 0.50 -11.80 8.27
CA PRO A 97 -0.42 -12.07 9.35
C PRO A 97 -1.34 -10.86 9.60
N ILE A 98 -2.57 -11.18 9.98
CA ILE A 98 -3.49 -10.22 10.59
C ILE A 98 -2.84 -9.82 11.91
N GLY A 99 -2.56 -8.53 12.11
CA GLY A 99 -1.89 -8.03 13.32
C GLY A 99 -2.62 -8.42 14.60
N ARG A 100 -2.06 -8.06 15.76
CA ARG A 100 -2.74 -8.27 17.05
C ARG A 100 -3.78 -7.19 17.33
#